data_AF-A0AAJ2NU38-F1
#
_entry.id   AF-A0AAJ2NU38-F1
#
_cell.length_a   1.000
_cell.length_b   1.000
_cell.length_c   1.000
_cell.angle_alpha   90.00
_cell.angle_beta   90.00
_cell.angle_gamma   90.00
#
_symmetry.space_group_name_H-M   'P 1'
#
loop_
_entity.id
_entity.type
_entity.pdbx_description
1 polymer ?
#
loop_
_entity_poly.entity_id
_entity_poly.type
_entity_poly.pdbx_seq_one_letter_code
_entity_poly.pdbx_strand_id
1 'polypeptide(L)' 'LVLSEHAKVSGFSPIGLELGFGPKGELPPLSFSLKNGKRMELAGRIDRVDQAKAEGSGVYLRVIDYKSSEKDVNLTE' A
#
# COMPACT_ATOMS: atom_id res chain seq x y z
N LEU A 1 18.05 -7.63 -8.14
CA LEU A 1 17.83 -8.72 -9.13
C LEU A 1 16.54 -9.49 -8.84
N VAL A 2 16.35 -10.05 -7.64
CA VAL A 2 15.14 -10.81 -7.24
C VAL A 2 13.81 -10.04 -7.44
N LEU A 3 13.75 -8.76 -7.03
CA LEU A 3 12.54 -7.94 -7.17
C LEU A 3 12.15 -7.65 -8.63
N SER A 4 13.14 -7.50 -9.50
CA SER A 4 12.91 -7.25 -10.94
C SER A 4 12.44 -8.53 -11.64
N GLU A 5 12.90 -9.70 -11.22
CA GLU A 5 12.40 -10.98 -11.72
C GLU A 5 10.98 -11.28 -11.24
N HIS A 6 10.67 -11.04 -9.96
CA HIS A 6 9.29 -11.21 -9.43
C HIS A 6 8.29 -10.30 -10.15
N ALA A 7 8.70 -9.07 -10.53
CA ALA A 7 7.87 -8.17 -11.33
C ALA A 7 7.63 -8.70 -12.76
N LYS A 8 8.67 -9.29 -13.39
CA LYS A 8 8.56 -9.87 -14.74
C LYS A 8 7.63 -11.08 -14.81
N VAL A 9 7.50 -11.85 -13.72
CA VAL A 9 6.72 -13.11 -13.71
C VAL A 9 5.28 -12.90 -13.22
N SER A 10 5.02 -11.93 -12.34
CA SER A 10 3.70 -11.81 -11.67
C SER A 10 2.63 -10.98 -12.42
N GLY A 11 3.00 -10.23 -13.45
CA GLY A 11 2.09 -9.28 -14.13
C GLY A 11 1.80 -8.00 -13.32
N PHE A 12 2.46 -7.84 -12.17
CA PHE A 12 2.40 -6.62 -11.36
C PHE A 12 3.55 -5.66 -11.70
N SER A 13 3.21 -4.40 -11.90
CA SER A 13 4.16 -3.30 -12.09
C SER A 13 4.03 -2.26 -10.98
N PRO A 14 5.13 -1.66 -10.48
CA PRO A 14 5.06 -0.60 -9.50
C PRO A 14 4.36 0.64 -10.06
N ILE A 15 3.45 1.20 -9.27
CA ILE A 15 2.73 2.43 -9.57
C ILE A 15 2.96 3.53 -8.54
N GLY A 16 3.52 3.19 -7.37
CA GLY A 16 3.91 4.13 -6.33
C GLY A 16 5.04 3.59 -5.48
N LEU A 17 5.96 4.47 -5.11
CA LEU A 17 7.08 4.20 -4.21
C LEU A 17 7.12 5.32 -3.18
N GLU A 18 7.29 4.99 -1.90
CA GLU A 18 7.31 5.96 -0.80
C GLU A 18 6.07 6.88 -0.77
N LEU A 19 4.91 6.30 -1.11
CA LEU A 19 3.67 7.04 -1.36
C LEU A 19 3.10 7.56 -0.03
N GLY A 20 3.13 8.88 0.16
CA GLY A 20 2.61 9.52 1.37
C GLY A 20 1.08 9.65 1.34
N PHE A 21 0.42 9.38 2.48
CA PHE A 21 -0.99 9.69 2.69
C PHE A 21 -1.18 10.60 3.92
N GLY A 22 -2.06 11.58 3.81
CA GLY A 22 -2.35 12.54 4.88
C GLY A 22 -2.02 13.98 4.52
N PRO A 23 -1.88 14.89 5.50
CA PRO A 23 -1.60 16.29 5.23
C PRO A 23 -0.28 16.44 4.46
N LYS A 24 -0.34 17.00 3.25
CA LYS A 24 0.79 17.13 2.30
C LYS A 24 1.26 15.81 1.66
N GLY A 25 0.55 14.71 1.85
CA GLY A 25 0.76 13.46 1.12
C GLY A 25 0.14 13.52 -0.28
N GLU A 26 0.56 12.61 -1.15
CA GLU A 26 -0.02 12.42 -2.48
C GLU A 26 -1.44 11.86 -2.40
N LEU A 27 -1.70 11.05 -1.38
CA LEU A 27 -3.01 10.50 -1.07
C LEU A 27 -3.67 11.24 0.10
N PRO A 28 -5.02 11.29 0.13
CA PRO A 28 -5.74 11.89 1.25
C PRO A 28 -5.54 11.10 2.56
N PRO A 29 -5.72 11.75 3.74
CA PRO A 29 -5.73 11.06 5.03
C PRO A 29 -6.91 10.10 5.14
N LEU A 30 -6.72 9.01 5.89
CA LEU A 30 -7.84 8.20 6.36
C LEU A 30 -8.49 8.90 7.56
N SER A 31 -9.75 9.31 7.41
CA SER A 31 -10.44 10.16 8.38
C SER A 31 -11.54 9.40 9.12
N PHE A 32 -11.63 9.59 10.43
CA PHE A 32 -12.66 9.03 11.31
C PHE A 32 -13.39 10.13 12.08
N SER A 33 -14.70 9.97 12.22
CA SER A 33 -15.50 10.79 13.13
C SER A 33 -15.61 10.08 14.48
N LEU A 34 -15.25 10.78 15.56
CA LEU A 34 -15.30 10.24 16.92
C LEU A 34 -16.61 10.62 17.62
N LYS A 35 -17.02 9.82 18.62
CA LYS A 35 -18.26 10.04 19.38
C LYS A 35 -18.36 11.40 20.07
N ASN A 36 -17.23 12.03 20.36
CA ASN A 36 -17.14 13.37 20.97
C ASN A 36 -17.17 14.52 19.95
N GLY A 37 -17.55 14.24 18.69
CA GLY A 37 -17.62 15.24 17.62
C GLY A 37 -16.27 15.67 17.04
N LYS A 38 -15.15 15.09 17.50
CA LYS A 38 -13.83 15.35 16.93
C LYS A 38 -13.58 14.50 15.68
N ARG A 39 -12.73 15.02 14.80
CA ARG A 39 -12.21 14.29 13.63
C ARG A 39 -10.79 13.80 13.93
N MET A 40 -10.53 12.54 13.63
CA MET A 40 -9.19 11.95 13.70
C MET A 40 -8.73 11.62 12.28
N GLU A 41 -7.50 11.99 11.95
CA GLU A 41 -6.90 11.72 10.65
C GLU A 41 -5.65 10.86 10.84
N LEU A 42 -5.60 9.73 10.14
CA LEU A 42 -4.42 8.89 10.05
C LEU A 42 -3.63 9.31 8.82
N ALA A 43 -2.35 9.57 9.04
CA ALA A 43 -1.36 9.91 8.04
C ALA A 43 -0.19 8.93 8.13
N GLY A 44 0.50 8.71 7.02
CA GLY A 44 1.61 7.77 6.95
C GLY A 44 2.22 7.70 5.56
N ARG A 45 2.98 6.63 5.34
CA ARG A 45 3.66 6.37 4.08
C ARG A 45 3.57 4.89 3.74
N ILE A 46 3.40 4.60 2.45
CA ILE A 46 3.38 3.25 1.90
C ILE A 46 4.68 3.05 1.14
N ASP A 47 5.50 2.07 1.53
CA ASP A 47 6.81 1.85 0.90
C ASP A 47 6.68 1.57 -0.61
N ARG A 48 5.72 0.72 -1.01
CA ARG A 48 5.47 0.42 -2.42
C ARG A 48 4.03 -0.04 -2.70
N VAL A 49 3.48 0.42 -3.81
CA VAL A 49 2.21 -0.05 -4.39
C VAL A 49 2.46 -0.57 -5.80
N ASP A 50 2.04 -1.80 -6.06
CA ASP A 50 2.03 -2.39 -7.39
C ASP A 50 0.61 -2.59 -7.92
N GLN A 51 0.45 -2.50 -9.23
CA GLN A 51 -0.78 -2.76 -9.96
C GLN A 51 -0.60 -3.92 -10.93
N ALA A 52 -1.60 -4.78 -11.04
CA ALA A 52 -1.79 -5.68 -12.17
C ALA A 52 -3.14 -5.40 -12.83
N LYS A 53 -3.19 -5.47 -14.15
CA LYS A 53 -4.42 -5.41 -14.93
C LYS A 53 -4.71 -6.81 -15.45
N ALA A 54 -5.89 -7.33 -15.17
CA ALA A 54 -6.35 -8.58 -15.75
C ALA A 54 -7.42 -8.30 -16.80
N GLU A 55 -7.31 -8.95 -17.96
CA GLU A 55 -8.32 -8.81 -19.01
C GLU A 55 -9.69 -9.26 -18.48
N GLY A 56 -10.70 -8.39 -18.58
CA GLY A 56 -12.06 -8.64 -18.14
C GLY A 56 -12.30 -8.71 -16.62
N SER A 57 -11.26 -8.64 -15.78
CA SER A 57 -11.33 -8.92 -14.33
C SER A 57 -10.89 -7.75 -13.44
N GLY A 58 -10.56 -6.60 -14.04
CA GLY A 58 -10.34 -5.34 -13.33
C GLY A 58 -8.90 -5.09 -12.91
N VAL A 59 -8.73 -4.18 -11.95
CA VAL A 59 -7.43 -3.73 -11.46
C VAL A 59 -7.15 -4.37 -10.09
N TYR A 60 -6.02 -5.05 -9.98
CA TYR A 60 -5.50 -5.58 -8.72
C TYR A 60 -4.43 -4.65 -8.19
N LEU A 61 -4.45 -4.41 -6.88
CA LEU A 61 -3.45 -3.63 -6.16
C LEU A 61 -2.84 -4.49 -5.06
N ARG A 62 -1.54 -4.34 -4.84
CA ARG A 62 -0.86 -4.87 -3.65
C ARG A 62 0.03 -3.81 -3.03
N VAL A 63 0.16 -3.87 -1.72
CA VAL A 63 1.11 -3.08 -0.94
C VAL A 63 2.27 -3.98 -0.55
N ILE A 64 3.49 -3.46 -0.69
CA ILE A 64 4.71 -4.12 -0.23
C ILE A 64 5.36 -3.19 0.79
N ASP A 65 5.66 -3.72 1.96
CA ASP A 65 6.40 -3.05 3.02
C ASP A 65 7.74 -3.77 3.18
N TYR A 66 8.83 -3.00 3.29
CA TYR A 66 10.17 -3.54 3.42
C TYR A 66 10.58 -3.56 4.88
N LYS A 67 10.68 -4.76 5.47
CA LYS A 67 11.23 -4.95 6.81
C LYS A 67 12.66 -5.49 6.74
N SER A 68 13.51 -5.00 7.65
CA SER A 68 14.86 -5.54 7.86
C SER A 68 14.87 -6.82 8.71
N SER A 69 13.77 -7.13 9.41
CA SER A 69 13.60 -8.33 10.23
C SER A 69 12.80 -9.41 9.52
N GLU A 70 13.14 -10.67 9.74
CA GLU A 70 12.45 -11.86 9.20
C GLU A 70 11.09 -12.19 9.86
N LYS A 71 10.54 -11.27 10.67
CA LYS A 71 9.24 -11.51 11.29
C LYS A 71 8.13 -11.34 10.26
N ASP A 72 7.50 -12.45 9.89
CA ASP A 72 6.31 -12.46 9.07
C ASP A 72 5.12 -11.81 9.77
N VAL A 73 4.22 -11.27 8.95
CA VAL A 73 2.96 -10.71 9.40
C VAL A 73 2.06 -11.85 9.85
N ASN A 74 1.68 -11.87 11.14
CA ASN A 74 0.72 -12.85 11.63
C ASN A 74 -0.68 -12.42 11.21
N LEU A 75 -1.24 -13.11 10.21
CA LEU A 75 -2.57 -12.84 9.64
C LEU A 75 -3.69 -13.64 10.35
N THR A 76 -3.37 -14.32 11.45
CA THR A 76 -4.33 -15.06 12.27
C THR A 76 -4.74 -14.24 13.50
N GLU A 77 -5.77 -13.41 13.32
CA GLU A 77 -6.80 -13.14 14.33
C GLU A 77 -8.18 -13.38 13.71
#